data_AF-A0A5K0WND4-F1
#
_entry.id   AF-A0A5K0WND4-F1
#
_cell.length_a   1.000
_cell.length_b   1.000
_cell.length_c   1.000
_cell.angle_alpha   90.00
_cell.angle_beta   90.00
_cell.angle_gamma   90.00
#
_symmetry.space_group_name_H-M   'P 1'
#
loop_
_entity.id
_entity.type
_entity.pdbx_description
1 polymer ?
#
loop_
_entity_poly.entity_id
_entity_poly.type
_entity_poly.pdbx_seq_one_letter_code
_entity_poly.pdbx_strand_id
1 'polypeptide(L)' 'VIRLSDFGVQGADANNILYLREIDDADKLVAAIQAKKKGKAVIVGGGYIGLELGAAMRINNFDVTMVYPEPWC' A
#
# COMPACT_ATOMS: atom_id res chain seq x y z
N VAL A 1 4.00 10.65 -9.08
CA VAL A 1 4.34 9.48 -8.24
C VAL A 1 5.21 8.58 -9.05
N ILE A 2 6.33 8.10 -8.48
CA ILE A 2 7.14 7.05 -9.11
C ILE A 2 6.34 5.75 -9.05
N ARG A 3 6.18 5.07 -10.18
CA ARG A 3 5.40 3.83 -10.31
C ARG A 3 6.32 2.63 -10.56
N LEU A 4 5.86 1.43 -10.20
CA LEU A 4 6.59 0.19 -10.47
C LEU A 4 6.86 -0.03 -11.97
N SER A 5 5.97 0.48 -12.83
CA SER A 5 6.13 0.45 -14.29
C SER A 5 7.36 1.21 -14.78
N ASP A 6 7.76 2.27 -14.05
CA ASP A 6 8.89 3.12 -14.41
C ASP A 6 10.23 2.35 -14.29
N PHE A 7 10.21 1.22 -13.58
CA PHE A 7 11.36 0.32 -13.36
C PHE A 7 11.25 -1.02 -14.11
N GLY A 8 10.22 -1.21 -14.94
CA GLY A 8 10.02 -2.47 -15.68
C GLY A 8 9.73 -3.68 -14.77
N VAL A 9 9.15 -3.46 -13.59
CA VAL A 9 8.78 -4.54 -12.67
C VAL A 9 7.70 -5.43 -13.30
N GLN A 10 7.93 -6.74 -13.31
CA GLN A 10 6.94 -7.70 -13.79
C GLN A 10 5.65 -7.63 -12.96
N GLY A 11 4.50 -7.49 -13.64
CA GLY A 11 3.20 -7.39 -12.98
C GLY A 11 2.90 -6.02 -12.36
N ALA A 12 3.62 -4.96 -12.75
CA ALA A 12 3.40 -3.59 -12.28
C ALA A 12 1.99 -3.02 -12.60
N ASP A 13 1.25 -3.69 -13.48
CA ASP A 13 -0.10 -3.37 -13.94
C ASP A 13 -1.20 -4.15 -13.18
N ALA A 14 -0.85 -4.93 -12.17
CA ALA A 14 -1.84 -5.69 -11.40
C ALA A 14 -2.87 -4.77 -10.73
N ASN A 15 -4.16 -5.11 -10.87
CA ASN A 15 -5.30 -4.31 -10.40
C ASN A 15 -5.34 -4.07 -8.88
N ASN A 16 -4.55 -4.82 -8.11
CA ASN A 16 -4.46 -4.70 -6.65
C ASN A 16 -3.26 -3.87 -6.18
N ILE A 17 -2.54 -3.20 -7.09
CA ILE A 17 -1.48 -2.25 -6.76
C ILE A 17 -2.10 -0.86 -6.63
N LEU A 18 -1.92 -0.26 -5.46
CA LEU A 18 -2.44 1.06 -5.12
C LEU A 18 -1.27 1.94 -4.68
N TYR A 19 -1.33 3.22 -5.07
CA TYR A 19 -0.37 4.24 -4.65
C TYR A 19 -1.09 5.22 -3.72
N LEU A 20 -0.35 6.08 -3.02
CA LEU A 20 -0.90 7.15 -2.19
C LEU A 20 -0.08 8.41 -2.37
N ARG A 21 -0.66 9.43 -3.00
CA ARG A 21 -0.05 10.76 -3.14
C ARG A 21 -1.10 11.85 -3.19
N GLU A 22 -2.11 11.65 -4.03
CA GLU A 22 -3.20 12.60 -4.22
C GLU A 22 -4.48 12.10 -3.54
N ILE A 23 -5.48 12.97 -3.42
CA ILE A 23 -6.74 12.62 -2.77
C ILE A 23 -7.48 11.47 -3.47
N ASP A 24 -7.47 11.46 -4.81
CA ASP A 24 -8.07 10.39 -5.62
C ASP A 24 -7.44 9.01 -5.37
N ASP A 25 -6.16 8.98 -4.96
CA ASP A 25 -5.49 7.74 -4.59
C ASP A 25 -6.01 7.22 -3.23
N ALA A 26 -6.23 8.14 -2.28
CA ALA A 26 -6.81 7.81 -0.99
C ALA A 26 -8.24 7.25 -1.13
N ASP A 27 -9.06 7.85 -2.00
CA ASP A 27 -10.42 7.36 -2.26
C ASP A 27 -10.42 5.92 -2.79
N LYS A 28 -9.51 5.59 -3.71
CA LYS A 28 -9.32 4.22 -4.23
C LYS A 28 -8.89 3.25 -3.13
N LEU A 29 -7.97 3.67 -2.26
CA LEU A 29 -7.53 2.87 -1.11
C LEU A 29 -8.69 2.58 -0.15
N VAL A 30 -9.48 3.59 0.21
CA VAL A 30 -10.66 3.42 1.07
C VAL A 30 -11.66 2.47 0.45
N ALA A 31 -11.95 2.62 -0.85
CA ALA A 31 -12.84 1.71 -1.58
C ALA A 31 -12.31 0.26 -1.55
N ALA A 32 -11.00 0.06 -1.76
CA ALA A 32 -10.38 -1.26 -1.72
C ALA A 32 -10.43 -1.90 -0.30
N ILE A 33 -10.22 -1.10 0.75
CA ILE A 33 -10.33 -1.53 2.15
C ILE A 33 -11.77 -1.97 2.45
N GLN A 34 -12.76 -1.19 2.02
CA GLN A 34 -14.17 -1.50 2.25
C GLN A 34 -14.63 -2.76 1.49
N ALA A 35 -14.12 -2.97 0.27
CA ALA A 35 -14.44 -4.13 -0.55
C ALA A 35 -13.85 -5.45 -0.01
N LYS A 36 -12.76 -5.40 0.76
CA LYS A 36 -12.09 -6.59 1.32
C LYS A 36 -12.00 -6.50 2.84
N LYS A 37 -12.89 -7.18 3.57
CA LYS A 37 -12.81 -7.24 5.03
C LYS A 37 -11.82 -8.33 5.47
N LYS A 38 -10.96 -8.00 6.46
CA LYS A 38 -10.00 -8.94 7.09
C LYS A 38 -9.00 -9.58 6.10
N GLY A 39 -8.51 -8.80 5.14
CA GLY A 39 -7.57 -9.24 4.13
C GLY A 39 -6.10 -9.17 4.55
N LYS A 40 -5.21 -9.45 3.61
CA LYS A 40 -3.76 -9.20 3.73
C LYS A 40 -3.38 -7.98 2.90
N ALA A 41 -2.48 -7.16 3.41
CA ALA A 41 -1.93 -6.00 2.72
C ALA A 41 -0.40 -6.03 2.78
N VAL A 42 0.25 -5.74 1.66
CA VAL A 42 1.69 -5.54 1.58
C VAL A 42 1.95 -4.06 1.30
N ILE A 43 2.78 -3.43 2.10
CA ILE A 43 3.17 -2.03 1.95
C ILE A 43 4.65 -1.99 1.58
N VAL A 44 4.97 -1.32 0.48
CA VAL A 44 6.34 -1.14 0.01
C VAL A 44 6.80 0.27 0.38
N GLY A 45 7.76 0.34 1.31
CA GLY A 45 8.31 1.59 1.84
C GLY A 45 8.20 1.70 3.36
N GLY A 46 9.32 2.03 4.01
CA GLY A 46 9.45 2.18 5.47
C GLY A 46 9.34 3.61 5.98
N GLY A 47 9.16 4.60 5.11
CA GLY A 47 8.99 6.00 5.51
C GLY A 47 7.65 6.29 6.17
N TYR A 48 7.45 7.53 6.63
CA TYR A 48 6.27 7.95 7.39
C TYR A 48 4.93 7.61 6.71
N ILE A 49 4.80 7.82 5.39
CA ILE A 49 3.58 7.47 4.63
C ILE A 49 3.28 5.96 4.73
N GLY A 50 4.32 5.12 4.61
CA GLY A 50 4.18 3.67 4.68
C GLY A 50 3.75 3.21 6.08
N LEU A 51 4.31 3.84 7.12
CA LEU A 51 3.95 3.56 8.52
C LEU A 51 2.53 4.00 8.86
N GLU A 52 2.13 5.21 8.46
CA GLU A 52 0.77 5.72 8.64
C GLU A 52 -0.25 4.85 7.91
N LEU A 53 0.04 4.45 6.66
CA LEU A 53 -0.81 3.54 5.90
C LEU A 53 -0.88 2.16 6.55
N GLY A 54 0.24 1.66 7.09
CA GLY A 54 0.30 0.40 7.84
C GLY A 54 -0.60 0.43 9.06
N ALA A 55 -0.53 1.49 9.85
CA ALA A 55 -1.41 1.70 11.00
C ALA A 55 -2.89 1.76 10.57
N ALA A 56 -3.21 2.51 9.51
CA ALA A 56 -4.57 2.60 8.98
C ALA A 56 -5.12 1.24 8.52
N MET A 57 -4.30 0.43 7.83
CA MET A 57 -4.68 -0.93 7.41
C MET A 57 -4.92 -1.85 8.62
N ARG A 58 -4.08 -1.75 9.67
CA ARG A 58 -4.25 -2.52 10.92
C ARG A 58 -5.54 -2.15 11.66
N ILE A 59 -5.88 -0.86 11.75
CA ILE A 59 -7.14 -0.37 12.31
C ILE A 59 -8.35 -0.96 11.56
N ASN A 60 -8.20 -1.18 10.25
CA ASN A 60 -9.20 -1.83 9.41
C ASN A 60 -9.10 -3.37 9.37
N ASN A 61 -8.46 -3.99 10.38
CA ASN A 61 -8.34 -5.44 10.55
C ASN A 61 -7.60 -6.19 9.43
N PHE A 62 -6.72 -5.54 8.68
CA PHE A 62 -5.84 -6.25 7.74
C PHE A 62 -4.63 -6.86 8.45
N ASP A 63 -4.17 -7.99 7.94
CA ASP A 63 -2.84 -8.53 8.23
C ASP A 63 -1.82 -7.79 7.33
N VAL A 64 -0.88 -7.07 7.94
CA VAL A 64 -0.01 -6.12 7.23
C VAL A 64 1.42 -6.64 7.25
N THR A 65 2.03 -6.70 6.07
CA THR A 65 3.48 -6.91 5.91
C THR A 65 4.09 -5.66 5.28
N MET A 66 5.16 -5.15 5.87
CA MET A 66 5.92 -4.03 5.31
C MET A 66 7.22 -4.55 4.69
N VAL A 67 7.59 -4.01 3.54
CA VAL A 67 8.82 -4.34 2.81
C VAL A 67 9.59 -3.05 2.54
N TYR A 68 10.80 -2.98 3.05
CA TYR A 68 11.74 -1.87 2.87
C TYR A 68 13.16 -2.40 3.03
N PRO A 69 14.16 -1.78 2.37
CA PRO A 69 15.52 -2.33 2.30
C PRO A 69 16.32 -2.17 3.61
N GLU A 70 15.93 -1.22 4.46
CA GLU A 70 16.63 -0.94 5.71
C GLU A 70 16.33 -1.99 6.80
N PRO A 71 17.23 -2.22 7.76
CA PRO A 71 16.98 -3.13 8.87
C PRO A 71 15.84 -2.65 9.81
N TRP A 72 15.54 -1.35 9.79
CA TRP A 72 14.57 -0.68 10.67
C TRP A 72 13.80 0.36 9.86
N CYS A 73 12.55 0.64 10.29
CA CYS A 73 11.79 1.79 9.79
C CYS A 73 12.31 3.09 10.40
#